data_AF-A0A944D6G0-F1
#
_entry.id   AF-A0A944D6G0-F1
#
_cell.length_a   1.000
_cell.length_b   1.000
_cell.length_c   1.000
_cell.angle_alpha   90.00
_cell.angle_beta   90.00
_cell.angle_gamma   90.00
#
_symmetry.space_group_name_H-M   'P 1'
#
loop_
_entity.id
_entity.type
_entity.pdbx_description
1 polymer ?
#
loop_
_entity_poly.entity_id
_entity_poly.type
_entity_poly.pdbx_seq_one_letter_code
_entity_poly.pdbx_strand_id
1 'polypeptide(L)'
;DVYKRQTLDYATIPNFTPLTAEVDSVLVNWPSFKAFDGRVAAVRLVVSIPDLKLLVNELLEKEQTILKEGYPKDFNLPAIKSRQRLVKTYLLKIQAAIELGQNPEPAVLEFVQSFNDLKAQMNLIKAPKIDINSLTDEF
;
A
#
# COMPACT_ATOMS: atom_id res chain seq x y z
N ASP A 1 3.21 -17.76 -32.61
CA ASP A 1 2.68 -16.49 -32.09
C ASP A 1 1.93 -16.61 -30.76
N VAL A 2 2.61 -17.08 -29.70
CA VAL A 2 1.94 -17.34 -28.39
C VAL A 2 2.17 -16.23 -27.36
N TYR A 3 2.93 -15.18 -27.72
CA TYR A 3 3.13 -14.02 -26.86
C TYR A 3 2.53 -12.77 -27.51
N LYS A 4 1.19 -12.72 -27.62
CA LYS A 4 0.54 -11.41 -27.62
C LYS A 4 1.05 -10.73 -26.35
N ARG A 5 1.80 -9.64 -26.49
CA ARG A 5 2.21 -8.81 -25.35
C ARG A 5 0.91 -8.43 -24.64
N GLN A 6 0.64 -9.04 -23.50
CA GLN A 6 -0.54 -8.75 -22.72
C GLN A 6 -0.27 -7.40 -22.08
N THR A 7 -0.79 -6.36 -22.74
CA THR A 7 -0.76 -5.00 -22.22
C THR A 7 -1.69 -4.93 -21.03
N LEU A 8 -1.18 -4.43 -19.90
CA LEU A 8 -1.95 -4.25 -18.68
C LEU A 8 -2.82 -2.99 -18.82
N ASP A 9 -4.11 -3.09 -18.48
CA ASP A 9 -5.03 -1.96 -18.41
C ASP A 9 -5.46 -1.69 -16.96
N TYR A 10 -5.18 -0.47 -16.52
CA TYR A 10 -5.41 -0.01 -15.16
C TYR A 10 -6.40 1.16 -15.07
N ALA A 11 -7.25 1.34 -16.08
CA ALA A 11 -8.24 2.42 -16.11
C ALA A 11 -9.17 2.43 -14.87
N THR A 12 -9.40 1.27 -14.27
CA THR A 12 -10.29 1.09 -13.10
C THR A 12 -9.55 1.15 -11.75
N ILE A 13 -8.22 1.24 -11.76
CA ILE A 13 -7.42 1.32 -10.53
C ILE A 13 -7.57 2.72 -9.91
N PRO A 14 -7.96 2.82 -8.62
CA PRO A 14 -8.13 4.10 -7.97
C PRO A 14 -6.79 4.83 -7.82
N ASN A 15 -6.87 6.16 -7.70
CA ASN A 15 -5.70 6.96 -7.34
C ASN A 15 -5.20 6.60 -5.94
N PHE A 16 -3.90 6.79 -5.69
CA PHE A 16 -3.34 6.56 -4.37
C PHE A 16 -3.81 7.62 -3.39
N THR A 17 -4.23 7.19 -2.20
CA THR A 17 -4.58 8.08 -1.09
C THR A 17 -3.33 8.86 -0.66
N PRO A 18 -3.36 10.20 -0.57
CA PRO A 18 -2.24 10.96 -0.03
C PRO A 18 -2.14 10.76 1.49
N LEU A 19 -0.93 10.86 2.03
CA LEU A 19 -0.71 10.95 3.48
C LEU A 19 -0.91 12.39 3.93
N THR A 20 -1.39 12.59 5.15
CA THR A 20 -1.45 13.93 5.74
C THR A 20 -0.07 14.37 6.25
N ALA A 21 0.11 15.67 6.46
CA ALA A 21 1.36 16.23 6.98
C ALA A 21 1.73 15.63 8.36
N GLU A 22 0.74 15.30 9.19
CA GLU A 22 0.94 14.66 10.49
C GLU A 22 1.52 13.25 10.32
N VAL A 23 1.06 12.48 9.33
CA VAL A 23 1.64 11.17 9.04
C VAL A 23 3.05 11.32 8.46
N ASP A 24 3.25 12.25 7.52
CA ASP A 24 4.57 12.51 6.93
C ASP A 24 5.62 12.87 7.99
N SER A 25 5.23 13.62 9.03
CA SER A 25 6.11 13.95 10.16
C SER A 25 6.62 12.72 10.92
N VAL A 26 5.80 11.67 11.01
CA VAL A 26 6.20 10.38 11.62
C VAL A 26 7.05 9.56 10.66
N LEU A 27 6.75 9.60 9.37
CA LEU A 27 7.50 8.85 8.35
C LEU A 27 8.96 9.28 8.21
N VAL A 28 9.34 10.45 8.70
CA VAL A 28 10.76 10.85 8.85
C VAL A 28 11.55 9.79 9.62
N ASN A 29 10.94 9.15 10.61
CA ASN A 29 11.55 8.13 11.45
C ASN A 29 11.23 6.69 11.00
N TRP A 30 10.63 6.51 9.82
CA TRP A 30 10.30 5.19 9.26
C TRP A 30 10.71 5.08 7.78
N PRO A 31 12.02 5.12 7.50
CA PRO A 31 12.54 5.21 6.14
C PRO A 31 12.16 4.01 5.25
N SER A 32 12.04 2.81 5.82
CA SER A 32 11.59 1.62 5.06
C SER A 32 10.17 1.74 4.54
N PHE A 33 9.24 2.25 5.35
CA PHE A 33 7.87 2.50 4.90
C PHE A 33 7.84 3.60 3.83
N LYS A 34 8.59 4.69 4.02
CA LYS A 34 8.69 5.78 3.03
C LYS A 34 9.24 5.27 1.69
N ALA A 35 10.26 4.42 1.72
CA ALA A 35 10.83 3.79 0.53
C ALA A 35 9.83 2.85 -0.16
N PHE A 36 9.03 2.11 0.61
CA PHE A 36 7.94 1.30 0.09
C PHE A 36 6.86 2.17 -0.58
N ASP A 37 6.29 3.14 0.13
CA ASP A 37 5.24 4.05 -0.39
C ASP A 37 5.67 4.77 -1.67
N GLY A 38 6.89 5.31 -1.70
CA GLY A 38 7.44 5.96 -2.89
C GLY A 38 7.58 5.03 -4.10
N ARG A 39 7.76 3.72 -3.88
CA ARG A 39 7.89 2.74 -4.96
C ARG A 39 6.54 2.24 -5.47
N VAL A 40 5.53 2.13 -4.59
CA VAL A 40 4.19 1.61 -4.94
C VAL A 40 3.56 2.39 -6.10
N ALA A 41 3.79 3.70 -6.19
CA ALA A 41 3.27 4.54 -7.26
C ALA A 41 3.57 4.02 -8.68
N ALA A 42 4.69 3.32 -8.86
CA ALA A 42 5.11 2.78 -10.15
C ALA A 42 4.23 1.65 -10.69
N VAL A 43 3.38 1.02 -9.86
CA VAL A 43 2.43 -0.03 -10.31
C VAL A 43 1.60 0.44 -11.50
N ARG A 44 1.18 1.72 -11.49
CA ARG A 44 0.33 2.29 -12.55
C ARG A 44 1.07 2.61 -13.85
N LEU A 45 2.40 2.59 -13.84
CA LEU A 45 3.24 2.90 -14.99
C LEU A 45 3.69 1.64 -15.74
N VAL A 46 3.51 0.47 -15.14
CA VAL A 46 3.91 -0.80 -15.70
C VAL A 46 2.91 -1.25 -16.76
N VAL A 47 3.39 -1.48 -17.98
CA VAL A 47 2.55 -1.91 -19.11
C VAL A 47 2.81 -3.35 -19.57
N SER A 48 3.79 -4.03 -18.96
CA SER A 48 4.19 -5.38 -19.32
C SER A 48 4.26 -6.31 -18.10
N ILE A 49 3.96 -7.60 -18.32
CA ILE A 49 4.04 -8.64 -17.27
C ILE A 49 5.47 -8.80 -16.70
N PRO A 50 6.56 -8.82 -17.51
CA PRO A 50 7.91 -8.88 -16.97
C PRO A 50 8.26 -7.72 -16.03
N ASP A 51 7.88 -6.49 -16.40
CA ASP A 51 8.11 -5.31 -15.57
C ASP A 51 7.27 -5.36 -14.28
N LEU A 52 6.03 -5.88 -14.36
CA LEU A 52 5.17 -6.07 -13.20
C LEU A 52 5.79 -7.08 -12.23
N LYS A 53 6.33 -8.18 -12.75
CA LYS A 53 7.02 -9.19 -11.94
C LYS A 53 8.22 -8.59 -11.21
N LEU A 54 9.05 -7.79 -11.91
CA LEU A 54 10.20 -7.13 -11.31
C LEU A 54 9.78 -6.15 -10.20
N LEU A 55 8.76 -5.33 -10.46
CA LEU A 55 8.22 -4.39 -9.49
C LEU A 55 7.66 -5.10 -8.26
N VAL A 56 6.87 -6.16 -8.44
CA VAL A 56 6.25 -6.91 -7.32
C VAL A 56 7.32 -7.54 -6.43
N ASN A 57 8.38 -8.12 -7.02
CA ASN A 57 9.50 -8.64 -6.25
C ASN A 57 10.17 -7.55 -5.41
N GLU A 58 10.44 -6.39 -6.00
CA GLU A 58 11.03 -5.25 -5.26
C GLU A 58 10.12 -4.76 -4.13
N LEU A 59 8.81 -4.68 -4.37
CA LEU A 59 7.83 -4.28 -3.36
C LEU A 59 7.75 -5.29 -2.20
N LEU A 60 7.83 -6.59 -2.48
CA LEU A 60 7.89 -7.64 -1.46
C LEU A 60 9.16 -7.55 -0.60
N GLU A 61 10.31 -7.26 -1.20
CA GLU A 61 11.58 -7.05 -0.47
C GLU A 61 11.51 -5.83 0.45
N LYS A 62 10.91 -4.72 -0.02
CA LYS A 62 10.70 -3.52 0.79
C LYS A 62 9.72 -3.78 1.93
N GLU A 63 8.62 -4.49 1.69
CA GLU A 63 7.67 -4.90 2.74
C GLU A 63 8.37 -5.75 3.82
N GLN A 64 9.20 -6.69 3.39
CA GLN A 64 9.96 -7.52 4.32
C GLN A 64 10.97 -6.71 5.16
N THR A 65 11.52 -5.64 4.58
CA THR A 65 12.39 -4.70 5.30
C THR A 65 11.64 -3.95 6.39
N ILE A 66 10.42 -3.49 6.11
CA ILE A 66 9.55 -2.86 7.12
C ILE A 66 9.33 -3.81 8.31
N LEU A 67 9.05 -5.09 8.05
CA LEU A 67 8.84 -6.07 9.12
C LEU A 67 10.09 -6.34 9.96
N LYS A 68 11.28 -6.30 9.34
CA LYS A 68 12.57 -6.51 10.02
C LYS A 68 12.95 -5.32 10.91
N GLU A 69 12.77 -4.10 10.40
CA GLU A 69 13.05 -2.87 11.15
C GLU A 69 12.01 -2.61 12.26
N GLY A 70 10.79 -3.13 12.07
CA GLY A 70 9.68 -2.94 12.99
C GLY A 70 8.92 -1.65 12.71
N TYR A 71 8.06 -1.29 13.66
CA TYR A 71 7.09 -0.21 13.52
C TYR A 71 7.43 0.91 14.51
N PRO A 72 7.35 2.20 14.10
CA PRO A 72 7.43 3.30 15.04
C PRO A 72 6.27 3.20 16.04
N LYS A 73 6.46 3.73 17.25
CA LYS A 73 5.50 3.62 18.37
C LYS A 73 4.07 3.97 17.95
N ASP A 74 3.91 5.03 17.16
CA ASP A 74 2.61 5.54 16.72
C ASP A 74 1.86 4.63 15.76
N PHE A 75 2.57 3.78 15.01
CA PHE A 75 2.00 2.85 14.04
C PHE A 75 2.23 1.38 14.40
N ASN A 76 2.79 1.10 15.58
CA ASN A 76 2.92 -0.24 16.14
C ASN A 76 1.57 -0.75 16.71
N LEU A 77 0.52 -0.69 15.89
CA LEU A 77 -0.86 -0.98 16.27
C LEU A 77 -1.40 -2.18 15.47
N PRO A 78 -2.26 -3.04 16.07
CA PRO A 78 -2.86 -4.17 15.36
C PRO A 78 -3.56 -3.78 14.06
N ALA A 79 -4.25 -2.62 14.03
CA ALA A 79 -4.96 -2.13 12.85
C ALA A 79 -4.06 -1.76 11.65
N ILE A 80 -2.84 -1.31 11.92
CA ILE A 80 -1.81 -1.05 10.90
C ILE A 80 -1.22 -2.37 10.41
N LYS A 81 -0.82 -3.24 11.34
CA LYS A 81 -0.20 -4.53 11.03
C LYS A 81 -1.12 -5.43 10.21
N SER A 82 -2.42 -5.46 10.52
CA SER A 82 -3.39 -6.26 9.77
C SER A 82 -3.56 -5.76 8.33
N ARG A 83 -3.63 -4.44 8.12
CA ARG A 83 -3.72 -3.85 6.78
C ARG A 83 -2.43 -4.02 5.98
N GLN A 84 -1.26 -3.83 6.59
CA GLN A 84 0.01 -4.14 5.92
C GLN A 84 0.09 -5.61 5.49
N ARG A 85 -0.42 -6.54 6.31
CA ARG A 85 -0.49 -7.96 5.93
C ARG A 85 -1.38 -8.18 4.70
N LEU A 86 -2.50 -7.47 4.58
CA LEU A 86 -3.34 -7.52 3.38
C LEU A 86 -2.60 -6.99 2.16
N VAL A 87 -1.87 -5.87 2.28
CA VAL A 87 -1.02 -5.34 1.22
C VAL A 87 -0.02 -6.39 0.72
N LYS A 88 0.71 -7.04 1.65
CA LYS A 88 1.63 -8.14 1.33
C LYS A 88 0.91 -9.31 0.64
N THR A 89 -0.27 -9.67 1.13
CA THR A 89 -1.07 -10.78 0.59
C THR A 89 -1.42 -10.54 -0.87
N TYR A 90 -1.83 -9.33 -1.23
CA TYR A 90 -2.16 -9.03 -2.63
C TYR A 90 -0.92 -8.90 -3.52
N LEU A 91 0.24 -8.46 -3.01
CA LEU A 91 1.51 -8.58 -3.74
C LEU A 91 1.83 -10.05 -4.07
N LEU A 92 1.68 -10.97 -3.12
CA LEU A 92 1.86 -12.41 -3.35
C LEU A 92 0.83 -12.96 -4.32
N LYS A 93 -0.43 -12.48 -4.29
CA LYS A 93 -1.47 -12.88 -5.23
C LYS A 93 -1.15 -12.42 -6.66
N ILE A 94 -0.60 -11.22 -6.85
CA ILE A 94 -0.09 -10.77 -8.16
C ILE A 94 1.03 -11.68 -8.64
N GLN A 95 2.01 -11.97 -7.78
CA GLN A 95 3.13 -12.86 -8.11
C GLN A 95 2.64 -14.24 -8.55
N ALA A 96 1.73 -14.85 -7.78
CA ALA A 96 1.14 -16.14 -8.11
C ALA A 96 0.35 -16.11 -9.43
N ALA A 97 -0.44 -15.07 -9.69
CA ALA A 97 -1.15 -14.92 -10.95
C ALA A 97 -0.19 -14.87 -12.15
N ILE A 98 0.91 -14.12 -12.04
CA ILE A 98 1.95 -14.05 -13.08
C ILE A 98 2.60 -15.42 -13.30
N GLU A 99 2.98 -16.12 -12.24
CA GLU A 99 3.64 -17.43 -12.31
C GLU A 99 2.75 -18.52 -12.91
N LEU A 100 1.44 -18.44 -12.65
CA LEU A 100 0.43 -19.35 -13.19
C LEU A 100 -0.05 -18.94 -14.60
N GLY A 101 0.48 -17.86 -15.19
CA GLY A 101 0.04 -17.36 -16.49
C GLY A 101 -1.41 -16.84 -16.51
N GLN A 102 -1.91 -16.40 -15.36
CA GLN A 102 -3.26 -15.84 -15.18
C GLN A 102 -3.24 -14.31 -15.33
N ASN A 103 -4.42 -13.70 -15.51
CA ASN A 103 -4.54 -12.24 -15.52
C ASN A 103 -4.24 -11.67 -14.11
N PRO A 104 -3.18 -10.85 -13.92
CA PRO A 104 -2.87 -10.28 -12.61
C PRO A 104 -3.70 -9.02 -12.27
N GLU A 105 -4.36 -8.38 -13.23
CA GLU A 105 -5.03 -7.07 -13.04
C GLU A 105 -6.02 -7.04 -11.85
N PRO A 106 -6.86 -8.08 -11.60
CA PRO A 106 -7.72 -8.07 -10.43
C PRO A 106 -6.93 -8.02 -9.12
N ALA A 107 -5.80 -8.72 -9.04
CA ALA A 107 -4.94 -8.71 -7.86
C ALA A 107 -4.19 -7.37 -7.72
N VAL A 108 -3.87 -6.70 -8.83
CA VAL A 108 -3.32 -5.34 -8.81
C VAL A 108 -4.33 -4.34 -8.25
N LEU A 109 -5.60 -4.44 -8.65
CA LEU A 109 -6.68 -3.62 -8.10
C LEU A 109 -6.82 -3.80 -6.58
N GLU A 110 -6.89 -5.06 -6.11
CA GLU A 110 -6.98 -5.38 -4.69
C GLU A 110 -5.76 -4.87 -3.90
N PHE A 111 -4.55 -4.99 -4.48
CA PHE A 111 -3.33 -4.44 -3.89
C PHE A 111 -3.44 -2.93 -3.70
N VAL A 112 -3.81 -2.19 -4.74
CA VAL A 112 -3.92 -0.72 -4.66
C VAL A 112 -4.99 -0.30 -3.64
N GLN A 113 -6.13 -0.97 -3.62
CA GLN A 113 -7.19 -0.72 -2.63
C GLN A 113 -6.69 -0.96 -1.21
N SER A 114 -6.05 -2.10 -0.95
CA SER A 114 -5.51 -2.41 0.38
C SER A 114 -4.43 -1.44 0.83
N PHE A 115 -3.64 -0.91 -0.11
CA PHE A 115 -2.63 0.09 0.18
C PHE A 115 -3.25 1.44 0.52
N ASN A 116 -4.29 1.84 -0.21
CA ASN A 116 -5.09 3.02 0.13
C ASN A 116 -5.75 2.90 1.51
N ASP A 117 -6.30 1.73 1.85
CA ASP A 117 -6.89 1.47 3.16
C ASP A 117 -5.86 1.56 4.30
N LEU A 118 -4.62 1.11 4.05
CA LEU A 118 -3.52 1.27 4.99
C LEU A 118 -3.21 2.76 5.21
N LYS A 119 -3.06 3.54 4.14
CA LYS A 119 -2.78 4.98 4.22
C LYS A 119 -3.92 5.75 4.87
N ALA A 120 -5.17 5.43 4.55
CA ALA A 120 -6.35 6.01 5.19
C ALA A 120 -6.38 5.71 6.69
N GLN A 121 -6.03 4.49 7.11
CA GLN A 121 -5.94 4.14 8.52
C GLN A 121 -4.83 4.91 9.24
N MET A 122 -3.68 5.13 8.60
CA MET A 122 -2.59 5.94 9.16
C MET A 122 -3.03 7.39 9.35
N ASN A 123 -3.69 7.98 8.35
CA ASN A 123 -4.26 9.32 8.43
C ASN A 123 -5.27 9.42 9.58
N LEU A 124 -6.16 8.44 9.72
CA LEU A 124 -7.16 8.40 10.79
C LEU A 124 -6.51 8.34 12.19
N ILE A 125 -5.45 7.56 12.36
CA ILE A 125 -4.72 7.47 13.66
C ILE A 125 -4.11 8.81 14.06
N LYS A 126 -3.71 9.63 13.09
CA LYS A 126 -3.09 10.95 13.30
C LYS A 126 -4.05 12.11 13.20
N ALA A 127 -5.31 11.87 12.85
CA ALA A 127 -6.33 12.90 12.86
C ALA A 127 -6.48 13.51 14.27
N PRO A 128 -6.71 14.83 14.38
CA PRO A 128 -7.03 15.46 15.65
C PRO A 128 -8.20 14.74 16.33
N LYS A 129 -8.05 14.42 17.62
CA LYS A 129 -9.16 13.90 18.41
C LYS A 129 -10.07 15.05 18.78
N ILE A 130 -11.33 15.01 18.33
CA ILE A 130 -12.36 15.92 18.82
C ILE A 130 -12.66 15.53 20.26
N ASP A 131 -12.47 16.47 21.19
CA ASP A 131 -12.91 16.31 22.56
C ASP A 131 -14.43 16.56 22.60
N ILE A 132 -15.20 15.49 22.70
CA ILE A 132 -16.66 15.59 22.79
C ILE A 132 -17.13 16.37 24.02
N ASN A 133 -16.30 16.49 25.07
CA ASN A 133 -16.63 17.29 26.24
C ASN A 133 -16.53 18.80 25.94
N SER A 134 -15.82 19.21 24.89
CA SER A 134 -15.81 20.61 24.45
C SER A 134 -17.08 21.01 23.68
N LEU A 135 -18.01 20.07 23.45
CA LEU A 135 -19.28 20.32 22.75
C LEU A 135 -20.48 20.45 23.71
N THR A 136 -20.29 20.19 25.00
CA THR A 136 -21.37 20.16 26.01
C THR A 136 -21.47 21.42 26.88
N ASP A 137 -20.57 22.40 26.71
CA ASP A 137 -20.55 23.64 27.50
C ASP A 137 -21.51 24.75 26.97
N GLU A 138 -22.35 24.45 25.96
CA GLU A 138 -23.31 25.41 25.37
C GLU A 138 -24.80 25.04 25.55
N PHE A 139 -25.19 24.32 26.61
CA PHE A 139 -26.62 24.11 26.95
C PHE A 139 -26.96 24.41 28.41
#